data_AF-A0AAW1KL87-F1
#
_entry.id   AF-A0AAW1KL87-F1
#
_cell.length_a   1.000
_cell.length_b   1.000
_cell.length_c   1.000
_cell.angle_alpha   90.00
_cell.angle_beta   90.00
_cell.angle_gamma   90.00
#
_symmetry.space_group_name_H-M   'P 1'
#
loop_
_entity.id
_entity.type
_entity.pdbx_description
1 polymer ?
#
loop_
_entity_poly.entity_id
_entity_poly.type
_entity_poly.pdbx_seq_one_letter_code
_entity_poly.pdbx_strand_id
1 'polypeptide(L)'
;MKLKMASSDDDICAITEHHMRTEEGYNAKRPAMDMEVPHDWATFIKTCVYRRKPMNGIEMSQNDFIDIGSALKPALVHRKKDEQGNIVPWTQIKWIKIKRDVPFQFFYKTNLDDSSVFNQVDLRRGSLRTRVNHEDFTLVPLHDQLLPIADVKHDQLLDLLPYISDYNKSFVQNLKRSSDLNPKDFPALQEEI
;
A
#
# COMPACT_ATOMS: atom_id res chain seq x y z
N MET A 1 -59.84 20.34 17.26
CA MET A 1 -59.57 20.47 15.82
C MET A 1 -58.71 21.71 15.58
N LYS A 2 -57.39 21.54 15.47
CA LYS A 2 -56.50 22.40 14.65
C LYS A 2 -55.16 21.67 14.54
N LEU A 3 -54.98 21.08 13.37
CA LEU A 3 -53.73 20.56 12.84
C LEU A 3 -52.85 21.72 12.37
N LYS A 4 -51.56 21.41 12.20
CA LYS A 4 -50.57 22.07 11.33
C LYS A 4 -49.93 23.36 11.89
N MET A 5 -48.63 23.63 11.76
CA MET A 5 -47.53 23.06 10.96
C MET A 5 -46.20 23.20 11.70
N ALA A 6 -45.22 22.35 11.35
CA ALA A 6 -43.80 22.56 11.63
C ALA A 6 -43.33 23.90 11.03
N SER A 7 -42.66 24.74 11.83
CA SER A 7 -41.89 25.88 11.32
C SER A 7 -40.45 25.44 11.17
N SER A 8 -40.03 25.33 9.92
CA SER A 8 -38.74 24.87 9.42
C SER A 8 -37.63 25.93 9.60
N ASP A 9 -37.81 26.89 10.50
CA ASP A 9 -37.01 28.12 10.53
C ASP A 9 -35.89 28.08 11.59
N ASP A 10 -36.04 27.28 12.64
CA ASP A 10 -35.01 27.16 13.69
C ASP A 10 -33.79 26.34 13.21
N ASP A 11 -33.99 25.39 12.28
CA ASP A 11 -32.92 24.57 11.73
C ASP A 11 -32.07 25.32 10.67
N ILE A 12 -32.63 26.33 10.01
CA ILE A 12 -31.89 27.10 8.99
C ILE A 12 -30.90 28.06 9.66
N CYS A 13 -31.24 28.64 10.82
CA CYS A 13 -30.33 29.48 11.60
C CYS A 13 -29.12 28.72 12.18
N ALA A 14 -29.29 27.46 12.56
CA ALA A 14 -28.18 26.65 13.08
C ALA A 14 -27.16 26.27 11.99
N ILE A 15 -27.61 26.09 10.74
CA ILE A 15 -26.74 25.76 9.61
C ILE A 15 -25.98 27.00 9.14
N THR A 16 -26.61 28.18 9.15
CA THR A 16 -25.94 29.45 8.82
C THR A 16 -24.98 29.87 9.92
N GLU A 17 -25.25 29.63 11.20
CA GLU A 17 -24.26 29.91 12.27
C GLU A 17 -23.03 28.99 12.20
N HIS A 18 -23.18 27.72 11.82
CA HIS A 18 -22.03 26.82 11.63
C HIS A 18 -21.20 27.14 10.38
N HIS A 19 -21.82 27.72 9.34
CA HIS A 19 -21.14 28.22 8.13
C HIS A 19 -20.57 29.64 8.29
N MET A 20 -21.10 30.47 9.21
CA MET A 20 -20.62 31.84 9.44
C MET A 20 -19.55 31.92 10.54
N ARG A 21 -19.52 30.98 11.50
CA ARG A 21 -18.40 30.89 12.48
C ARG A 21 -17.09 30.40 11.90
N THR A 22 -17.06 30.01 10.63
CA THR A 22 -15.84 29.52 9.97
C THR A 22 -15.02 30.61 9.30
N GLU A 23 -15.49 31.86 9.19
CA GLU A 23 -14.73 32.93 8.53
C GLU A 23 -13.92 33.82 9.50
N GLU A 24 -14.39 34.07 10.72
CA GLU A 24 -13.73 35.02 11.65
C GLU A 24 -12.55 34.43 12.45
N GLY A 25 -12.32 33.11 12.35
CA GLY A 25 -11.12 32.44 12.85
C GLY A 25 -10.04 32.20 11.79
N TYR A 26 -10.27 32.61 10.54
CA TYR A 26 -9.42 32.28 9.39
C TYR A 26 -8.20 33.22 9.24
N ASN A 27 -7.66 33.68 10.37
CA ASN A 27 -6.39 34.41 10.44
C ASN A 27 -5.34 33.64 11.26
N ALA A 28 -5.49 32.32 11.38
CA ALA A 28 -4.31 31.48 11.57
C ALA A 28 -3.48 31.64 10.30
N LYS A 29 -2.43 32.47 10.37
CA LYS A 29 -1.42 32.72 9.32
C LYS A 29 -1.31 31.47 8.47
N ARG A 30 -1.90 31.46 7.26
CA ARG A 30 -1.74 30.32 6.35
C ARG A 30 -0.23 30.15 6.25
N PRO A 31 0.33 28.99 6.61
CA PRO A 31 1.75 28.79 6.42
C PRO A 31 1.98 29.05 4.94
N ALA A 32 2.73 30.11 4.63
CA ALA A 32 3.21 30.40 3.29
C ALA A 32 4.27 29.34 3.00
N MET A 33 3.79 28.11 2.80
CA MET A 33 4.59 26.98 2.41
C MET A 33 4.36 26.86 0.92
N ASP A 34 5.39 27.23 0.16
CA ASP A 34 5.43 26.97 -1.27
C ASP A 34 5.56 25.44 -1.43
N MET A 35 4.54 24.83 -2.03
CA MET A 35 4.47 23.38 -2.21
C MET A 35 4.93 23.05 -3.62
N GLU A 36 6.17 22.59 -3.75
CA GLU A 36 6.75 22.26 -5.05
C GLU A 36 6.92 20.75 -5.23
N VAL A 37 7.15 20.02 -4.15
CA VAL A 37 7.38 18.58 -4.18
C VAL A 37 6.32 17.81 -3.36
N PRO A 38 6.07 16.53 -3.69
CA PRO A 38 5.13 15.71 -2.94
C PRO A 38 5.42 15.60 -1.43
N HIS A 39 6.68 15.75 -1.03
CA HIS A 39 7.07 15.75 0.39
C HIS A 39 6.49 16.96 1.16
N ASP A 40 6.40 18.12 0.51
CA ASP A 40 5.81 19.33 1.10
C ASP A 40 4.32 19.11 1.38
N TRP A 41 3.62 18.44 0.46
CA TRP A 41 2.23 18.04 0.64
C TRP A 41 2.05 17.08 1.82
N ALA A 42 2.93 16.09 1.97
CA ALA A 42 2.89 15.18 3.10
C ALA A 42 3.09 15.92 4.44
N THR A 43 4.04 16.86 4.47
CA THR A 43 4.31 17.70 5.64
C THR A 43 3.11 18.61 5.94
N PHE A 44 2.53 19.25 4.94
CA PHE A 44 1.34 20.08 5.05
C PHE A 44 0.16 19.28 5.63
N ILE A 45 -0.10 18.07 5.12
CA ILE A 45 -1.18 17.21 5.62
C ILE A 45 -0.96 16.84 7.10
N LYS A 46 0.29 16.53 7.48
CA LYS A 46 0.65 16.19 8.88
C LYS A 46 0.45 17.37 9.84
N THR A 47 0.79 18.59 9.41
CA THR A 47 1.01 19.75 10.29
C THR A 47 -0.08 20.82 10.22
N CYS A 48 -0.64 21.07 9.03
CA CYS A 48 -1.49 22.23 8.77
C CYS A 48 -2.98 21.91 8.66
N VAL A 49 -3.34 20.63 8.47
CA VAL A 49 -4.75 20.22 8.45
C VAL A 49 -5.28 20.21 9.88
N TYR A 50 -6.04 21.25 10.24
CA TYR A 50 -6.61 21.41 11.57
C TYR A 50 -7.47 20.19 11.94
N ARG A 51 -6.96 19.40 12.88
CA ARG A 51 -7.64 18.22 13.44
C ARG A 51 -7.41 18.19 14.94
N ARG A 52 -8.39 17.66 15.69
CA ARG A 52 -8.26 17.44 17.14
C ARG A 52 -7.08 16.53 17.52
N LYS A 53 -6.65 15.66 16.59
CA LYS A 53 -5.48 14.80 16.73
C LYS A 53 -4.67 14.86 15.43
N PRO A 54 -3.36 15.15 15.48
CA PRO A 54 -2.52 15.17 14.29
C PRO A 54 -2.45 13.77 13.66
N MET A 55 -2.31 13.71 12.34
CA MET A 55 -2.09 12.45 11.62
C MET A 55 -0.64 12.02 11.81
N ASN A 56 -0.44 10.77 12.25
CA ASN A 56 0.89 10.17 12.27
C ASN A 56 1.18 9.62 10.87
N GLY A 57 2.07 10.26 10.12
CA GLY A 57 2.53 9.73 8.84
C GLY A 57 3.87 9.02 9.01
N ILE A 58 3.88 7.74 8.69
CA ILE A 58 5.07 6.90 8.71
C ILE A 58 5.73 7.03 7.34
N GLU A 59 6.96 7.54 7.32
CA GLU A 59 7.77 7.58 6.09
C GLU A 59 8.46 6.23 5.91
N MET A 60 8.37 5.69 4.70
CA MET A 60 8.97 4.40 4.35
C MET A 60 10.14 4.66 3.41
N SER A 61 11.25 3.97 3.66
CA SER A 61 12.40 3.90 2.78
C SER A 61 12.18 2.87 1.68
N GLN A 62 12.94 2.98 0.59
CA GLN A 62 12.96 1.96 -0.47
C GLN A 62 13.24 0.56 0.06
N ASN A 63 14.12 0.44 1.07
CA ASN A 63 14.50 -0.84 1.66
C ASN A 63 13.39 -1.50 2.50
N ASP A 64 12.32 -0.76 2.82
CA ASP A 64 11.17 -1.30 3.54
C ASP A 64 10.24 -2.11 2.62
N PHE A 65 10.42 -1.97 1.30
CA PHE A 65 9.70 -2.74 0.31
C PHE A 65 10.49 -4.01 -0.01
N ILE A 66 9.87 -5.17 0.21
CA ILE A 66 10.52 -6.49 0.14
C ILE A 66 9.83 -7.34 -0.92
N ASP A 67 10.61 -8.04 -1.76
CA ASP A 67 10.07 -9.03 -2.69
C ASP A 67 9.80 -10.36 -1.99
N ILE A 68 8.62 -10.44 -1.37
CA ILE A 68 8.11 -11.65 -0.74
C ILE A 68 7.89 -12.75 -1.80
N GLY A 69 7.53 -12.38 -3.03
CA GLY A 69 7.25 -13.33 -4.10
C GLY A 69 8.48 -14.14 -4.46
N SER A 70 9.59 -13.49 -4.75
CA SER A 70 10.85 -14.16 -5.09
C SER A 70 11.43 -14.94 -3.91
N ALA A 71 11.29 -14.44 -2.68
CA ALA A 71 11.69 -15.17 -1.48
C ALA A 71 10.89 -16.47 -1.29
N LEU A 72 9.59 -16.47 -1.57
CA LEU A 72 8.71 -17.62 -1.31
C LEU A 72 8.58 -18.61 -2.47
N LYS A 73 8.70 -18.17 -3.73
CA LYS A 73 8.60 -19.01 -4.95
C LYS A 73 9.45 -20.31 -4.92
N PRO A 74 10.74 -20.29 -4.51
CA PRO A 74 11.54 -21.50 -4.51
C PRO A 74 11.07 -22.50 -3.44
N ALA A 75 10.61 -22.01 -2.29
CA ALA A 75 10.26 -22.85 -1.16
C ALA A 75 8.81 -23.33 -1.17
N LEU A 76 7.88 -22.54 -1.72
CA LEU A 76 6.44 -22.82 -1.67
C LEU A 76 5.88 -23.22 -3.04
N VAL A 77 4.83 -24.04 -3.00
CA VAL A 77 4.09 -24.48 -4.18
C VAL A 77 2.60 -24.47 -3.91
N HIS A 78 1.83 -24.06 -4.93
CA HIS A 78 0.39 -24.19 -4.90
C HIS A 78 -0.02 -25.67 -4.99
N ARG A 79 -0.57 -26.21 -3.89
CA ARG A 79 -0.95 -27.61 -3.78
C ARG A 79 -2.38 -27.86 -4.28
N LYS A 80 -2.57 -28.92 -5.08
CA LYS A 80 -3.91 -29.37 -5.49
C LYS A 80 -4.51 -30.41 -4.54
N LYS A 81 -3.69 -31.00 -3.67
CA LYS A 81 -4.07 -32.06 -2.74
C LYS A 81 -3.63 -31.71 -1.32
N ASP A 82 -4.41 -32.16 -0.34
CA ASP A 82 -4.07 -32.09 1.07
C ASP A 82 -3.14 -33.24 1.48
N GLU A 83 -2.72 -33.27 2.76
CA GLU A 83 -1.85 -34.34 3.26
C GLU A 83 -2.52 -35.71 3.30
N GLN A 84 -3.86 -35.76 3.35
CA GLN A 84 -4.66 -36.98 3.30
C GLN A 84 -4.91 -37.46 1.86
N GLY A 85 -4.47 -36.70 0.85
CA GLY A 85 -4.59 -37.03 -0.57
C GLY A 85 -5.91 -36.56 -1.22
N ASN A 86 -6.78 -35.88 -0.49
CA ASN A 86 -8.02 -35.30 -1.03
C ASN A 86 -7.71 -34.07 -1.88
N ILE A 87 -8.58 -33.77 -2.84
CA ILE A 87 -8.48 -32.56 -3.66
C ILE A 87 -8.83 -31.35 -2.79
N VAL A 88 -7.99 -30.32 -2.79
CA VAL A 88 -8.24 -29.08 -2.05
C VAL A 88 -9.26 -28.25 -2.82
N PRO A 89 -10.48 -28.03 -2.28
CA PRO A 89 -11.52 -27.28 -2.98
C PRO A 89 -11.33 -25.78 -2.74
N TRP A 90 -10.30 -25.20 -3.36
CA TRP A 90 -9.85 -23.81 -3.12
C TRP A 90 -10.97 -22.76 -3.11
N THR A 91 -11.96 -22.88 -4.00
CA THR A 91 -13.08 -21.95 -4.11
C THR A 91 -14.15 -22.14 -3.03
N GLN A 92 -14.18 -23.29 -2.37
CA GLN A 92 -15.18 -23.64 -1.35
C GLN A 92 -14.64 -23.52 0.08
N ILE A 93 -13.36 -23.14 0.24
CA ILE A 93 -12.77 -22.91 1.56
C ILE A 93 -13.44 -21.69 2.19
N LYS A 94 -14.04 -21.88 3.36
CA LYS A 94 -14.69 -20.81 4.14
C LYS A 94 -13.87 -20.38 5.35
N TRP A 95 -13.01 -21.27 5.84
CA TRP A 95 -12.20 -21.02 7.02
C TRP A 95 -10.78 -21.46 6.78
N ILE A 96 -9.83 -20.53 6.93
CA ILE A 96 -8.40 -20.79 6.94
C ILE A 96 -7.85 -20.47 8.33
N LYS A 97 -7.05 -21.37 8.88
CA LYS A 97 -6.32 -21.21 10.13
C LYS A 97 -4.83 -21.39 9.87
N ILE A 98 -4.05 -20.40 10.27
CA ILE A 98 -2.58 -20.41 10.20
C ILE A 98 -2.08 -20.41 11.64
N LYS A 99 -1.13 -21.30 11.95
CA LYS A 99 -0.51 -21.42 13.27
C LYS A 99 0.95 -21.03 13.16
N ARG A 100 1.47 -20.30 14.15
CA ARG A 100 2.91 -19.95 14.19
C ARG A 100 3.79 -21.17 14.45
N ASP A 101 3.29 -22.13 15.23
CA ASP A 101 4.02 -23.34 15.62
C ASP A 101 4.30 -24.29 14.44
N VAL A 102 3.53 -24.16 13.36
CA VAL A 102 3.61 -25.07 12.22
C VAL A 102 3.74 -24.26 10.93
N PRO A 103 4.94 -23.78 10.60
CA PRO A 103 5.16 -22.94 9.43
C PRO A 103 4.93 -23.70 8.13
N PHE A 104 4.57 -22.97 7.07
CA PHE A 104 4.31 -23.49 5.72
C PHE A 104 3.11 -24.43 5.57
N GLN A 105 2.36 -24.61 6.65
CA GLN A 105 1.11 -25.35 6.64
C GLN A 105 -0.04 -24.40 6.94
N PHE A 106 -1.16 -24.66 6.28
CA PHE A 106 -2.42 -24.05 6.68
C PHE A 106 -3.48 -25.12 6.84
N PHE A 107 -4.42 -24.80 7.71
CA PHE A 107 -5.54 -25.65 8.06
C PHE A 107 -6.79 -25.05 7.45
N TYR A 108 -7.62 -25.86 6.80
CA TYR A 108 -8.81 -25.36 6.13
C TYR A 108 -10.07 -26.16 6.45
N LYS A 109 -11.22 -25.48 6.35
CA LYS A 109 -12.56 -26.07 6.37
C LYS A 109 -13.43 -25.45 5.28
N THR A 110 -14.38 -26.22 4.80
CA THR A 110 -15.41 -25.78 3.85
C THR A 110 -16.73 -25.40 4.53
N ASN A 111 -16.85 -25.67 5.84
CA ASN A 111 -17.95 -25.28 6.71
C ASN A 111 -17.47 -24.37 7.84
N LEU A 112 -18.42 -23.72 8.52
CA LEU A 112 -18.17 -22.82 9.65
C LEU A 112 -18.52 -23.48 10.99
N ASP A 113 -18.68 -24.80 11.01
CA ASP A 113 -18.99 -25.54 12.23
C ASP A 113 -17.72 -25.72 13.07
N ASP A 114 -17.79 -25.33 14.34
CA ASP A 114 -16.69 -25.45 15.29
C ASP A 114 -16.31 -26.91 15.54
N SER A 115 -17.28 -27.83 15.50
CA SER A 115 -17.07 -29.25 15.78
C SER A 115 -16.31 -30.01 14.69
N SER A 116 -16.31 -29.47 13.47
CA SER A 116 -15.65 -30.11 12.33
C SER A 116 -14.13 -30.13 12.47
N VAL A 117 -13.47 -31.13 11.88
CA VAL A 117 -12.00 -31.23 11.88
C VAL A 117 -11.43 -30.38 10.76
N PHE A 118 -10.25 -29.77 10.99
CA PHE A 118 -9.53 -29.06 9.94
C PHE A 118 -8.73 -30.03 9.07
N ASN A 119 -8.80 -29.86 7.74
CA ASN A 119 -7.89 -30.51 6.80
C ASN A 119 -6.58 -29.72 6.73
N GLN A 120 -5.47 -30.38 6.39
CA GLN A 120 -4.13 -29.79 6.44
C GLN A 120 -3.46 -29.82 5.07
N VAL A 121 -2.85 -28.70 4.69
CA VAL A 121 -2.09 -28.59 3.44
C VAL A 121 -0.68 -28.11 3.74
N ASP A 122 0.32 -28.85 3.25
CA ASP A 122 1.73 -28.48 3.32
C ASP A 122 2.20 -27.83 2.00
N LEU A 123 2.49 -26.53 2.08
CA LEU A 123 2.88 -25.72 0.94
C LEU A 123 4.34 -25.90 0.54
N ARG A 124 5.17 -26.59 1.33
CA ARG A 124 6.61 -26.75 1.03
C ARG A 124 6.82 -27.50 -0.28
N ARG A 125 7.72 -27.02 -1.11
CA ARG A 125 8.21 -27.69 -2.32
C ARG A 125 9.22 -28.78 -1.95
N GLY A 126 9.30 -29.83 -2.77
CA GLY A 126 10.31 -30.89 -2.64
C GLY A 126 9.91 -32.10 -1.78
N SER A 127 10.74 -33.15 -1.86
CA SER A 127 10.68 -34.33 -1.00
C SER A 127 11.18 -33.99 0.41
N LEU A 128 10.83 -34.80 1.43
CA LEU A 128 11.21 -34.58 2.84
C LEU A 128 12.70 -34.22 3.04
N ARG A 129 13.60 -34.77 2.22
CA ARG A 129 15.06 -34.51 2.28
C ARG A 129 15.51 -33.19 1.65
N THR A 130 14.66 -32.55 0.85
CA THR A 130 14.96 -31.35 0.05
C THR A 130 14.06 -30.17 0.43
N ARG A 131 13.31 -30.27 1.52
CA ARG A 131 12.41 -29.20 1.97
C ARG A 131 13.26 -28.04 2.50
N VAL A 132 12.93 -26.84 2.05
CA VAL A 132 13.53 -25.59 2.53
C VAL A 132 13.03 -25.33 3.96
N ASN A 133 13.95 -24.95 4.85
CA ASN A 133 13.62 -24.56 6.22
C ASN A 133 13.27 -23.07 6.29
N HIS A 134 12.62 -22.67 7.37
CA HIS A 134 12.25 -21.27 7.60
C HIS A 134 13.45 -20.33 7.78
N GLU A 135 14.60 -20.88 8.17
CA GLU A 135 15.85 -20.13 8.35
C GLU A 135 16.55 -19.82 7.02
N ASP A 136 16.17 -20.52 5.94
CA ASP A 136 16.80 -20.38 4.62
C ASP A 136 16.23 -19.19 3.81
N PHE A 137 15.17 -18.54 4.31
CA PHE A 137 14.53 -17.43 3.60
C PHE A 137 15.33 -16.15 3.78
N THR A 138 15.97 -15.72 2.68
CA THR A 138 16.55 -14.38 2.62
C THR A 138 15.53 -13.42 2.04
N LEU A 139 15.12 -12.43 2.84
CA LEU A 139 14.31 -11.33 2.34
C LEU A 139 15.19 -10.41 1.50
N VAL A 140 14.78 -10.16 0.27
CA VAL A 140 15.48 -9.29 -0.68
C VAL A 140 14.64 -8.04 -0.91
N PRO A 141 15.25 -6.84 -0.99
CA PRO A 141 14.53 -5.63 -1.38
C PRO A 141 13.74 -5.85 -2.68
N LEU A 142 12.56 -5.22 -2.78
CA LEU A 142 11.76 -5.25 -4.00
C LEU A 142 12.46 -4.53 -5.15
N HIS A 143 13.22 -3.49 -4.80
CA HIS A 143 13.99 -2.70 -5.74
C HIS A 143 15.37 -2.40 -5.14
N ASP A 144 16.43 -2.77 -5.86
CA ASP A 144 17.80 -2.53 -5.42
C ASP A 144 18.28 -1.09 -5.71
N GLN A 145 17.57 -0.39 -6.59
CA GLN A 145 17.86 0.98 -7.00
C GLN A 145 16.59 1.77 -7.25
N LEU A 146 16.69 3.10 -7.21
CA LEU A 146 15.60 4.00 -7.58
C LEU A 146 15.02 3.62 -8.95
N LEU A 147 13.69 3.59 -9.03
CA LEU A 147 12.99 3.30 -10.27
C LEU A 147 13.26 4.40 -11.29
N PRO A 148 13.55 4.04 -12.54
CA PRO A 148 13.64 4.99 -13.64
C PRO A 148 12.31 5.69 -13.85
N ILE A 149 12.35 6.82 -14.53
CA ILE A 149 11.17 7.43 -15.15
C ILE A 149 11.22 7.27 -16.66
N ALA A 150 10.06 7.15 -17.29
CA ALA A 150 9.96 7.11 -18.75
C ALA A 150 10.58 8.37 -19.38
N ASP A 151 11.26 8.22 -20.51
CA ASP A 151 12.00 9.31 -21.15
C ASP A 151 11.08 10.51 -21.48
N VAL A 152 9.89 10.23 -22.00
CA VAL A 152 8.86 11.25 -22.30
C VAL A 152 8.48 12.05 -21.04
N LYS A 153 8.32 11.35 -19.90
CA LYS A 153 7.98 11.99 -18.63
C LYS A 153 9.16 12.78 -18.09
N HIS A 154 10.39 12.29 -18.26
CA HIS A 154 11.58 13.02 -17.87
C HIS A 154 11.70 14.34 -18.62
N ASP A 155 11.53 14.32 -19.94
CA ASP A 155 11.63 15.53 -20.76
C ASP A 155 10.54 16.55 -20.39
N GLN A 156 9.30 16.09 -20.16
CA GLN A 156 8.22 16.93 -19.62
C GLN A 156 8.55 17.54 -18.25
N LEU A 157 9.23 16.80 -17.37
CA LEU A 157 9.67 17.33 -16.08
C LEU A 157 10.78 18.39 -16.24
N LEU A 158 11.65 18.26 -17.25
CA LEU A 158 12.64 19.28 -17.58
C LEU A 158 11.99 20.57 -18.09
N ASP A 159 10.92 20.46 -18.88
CA ASP A 159 10.14 21.62 -19.35
C ASP A 159 9.48 22.38 -18.21
N LEU A 160 9.20 21.71 -17.08
CA LEU A 160 8.62 22.31 -15.89
C LEU A 160 9.63 22.98 -14.95
N LEU A 161 10.94 22.83 -15.18
CA LEU A 161 11.98 23.44 -14.35
C LEU A 161 11.84 24.96 -14.14
N PRO A 162 11.37 25.78 -15.11
CA PRO A 162 11.17 27.21 -14.89
C PRO A 162 10.17 27.54 -13.77
N TYR A 163 9.27 26.61 -13.43
CA TYR A 163 8.22 26.79 -12.42
C TYR A 163 8.59 26.23 -11.04
N ILE A 164 9.80 25.71 -10.87
CA ILE A 164 10.27 25.05 -9.65
C ILE A 164 11.46 25.85 -9.09
N SER A 165 11.61 25.94 -7.76
CA SER A 165 12.77 26.59 -7.13
C SER A 165 14.08 25.92 -7.50
N ASP A 166 15.17 26.70 -7.52
CA ASP A 166 16.53 26.19 -7.83
C ASP A 166 16.96 25.04 -6.93
N TYR A 167 16.46 25.00 -5.69
CA TYR A 167 16.72 23.93 -4.74
C TYR A 167 16.26 22.56 -5.29
N ASN A 168 15.05 22.51 -5.82
CA ASN A 168 14.42 21.28 -6.31
C ASN A 168 14.82 20.92 -7.75
N LYS A 169 15.37 21.85 -8.53
CA LYS A 169 15.83 21.59 -9.90
C LYS A 169 16.87 20.47 -9.98
N SER A 170 17.80 20.45 -9.02
CA SER A 170 18.87 19.45 -8.97
C SER A 170 18.32 18.02 -8.81
N PHE A 171 17.22 17.85 -8.06
CA PHE A 171 16.58 16.56 -7.90
C PHE A 171 16.00 16.06 -9.22
N VAL A 172 15.22 16.89 -9.92
CA VAL A 172 14.57 16.55 -11.18
C VAL A 172 15.59 16.20 -12.27
N GLN A 173 16.69 16.95 -12.35
CA GLN A 173 17.76 16.73 -13.33
C GLN A 173 18.51 15.42 -13.11
N ASN A 174 18.59 14.94 -11.88
CA ASN A 174 19.31 13.71 -11.51
C ASN A 174 18.41 12.45 -11.52
N LEU A 175 17.15 12.56 -11.97
CA LEU A 175 16.26 11.41 -12.11
C LEU A 175 16.78 10.47 -13.20
N LYS A 176 16.84 9.16 -12.88
CA LYS A 176 17.26 8.13 -13.84
C LYS A 176 16.21 7.96 -14.93
N ARG A 177 16.64 7.88 -16.19
CA ARG A 177 15.77 7.62 -17.34
C ARG A 177 15.64 6.12 -17.61
N SER A 178 14.55 5.75 -18.27
CA SER A 178 14.37 4.38 -18.77
C SER A 178 15.41 3.99 -19.80
N SER A 179 15.86 4.94 -20.63
CA SER A 179 16.94 4.75 -21.61
C SER A 179 18.28 4.35 -21.00
N ASP A 180 18.51 4.73 -19.73
CA ASP A 180 19.79 4.54 -19.05
C ASP A 180 19.90 3.16 -18.37
N LEU A 181 18.88 2.32 -18.53
CA LEU A 181 18.78 1.04 -17.85
C LEU A 181 19.28 -0.13 -18.68
N ASN A 182 19.84 -1.11 -17.97
CA ASN A 182 20.02 -2.44 -18.50
C ASN A 182 18.66 -3.18 -18.45
N PRO A 183 18.16 -3.75 -19.57
CA PRO A 183 16.85 -4.41 -19.61
C PRO A 183 16.67 -5.56 -18.60
N LYS A 184 17.77 -6.07 -18.04
CA LYS A 184 17.77 -7.16 -17.06
C LYS A 184 17.33 -6.73 -15.66
N ASP A 185 17.40 -5.45 -15.34
CA ASP A 185 17.18 -4.95 -13.97
C ASP A 185 15.69 -4.67 -13.69
N PHE A 186 14.85 -4.57 -14.73
CA PHE A 186 13.43 -4.22 -14.60
C PHE A 186 12.54 -5.03 -15.56
N PRO A 187 12.32 -6.32 -15.29
CA PRO A 187 11.51 -7.19 -16.16
C PRO A 187 10.04 -6.74 -16.26
N ALA A 188 9.51 -6.07 -15.23
CA ALA A 188 8.10 -5.64 -15.18
C ALA A 188 7.78 -4.43 -16.09
N LEU A 189 8.78 -3.66 -16.54
CA LEU A 189 8.57 -2.52 -17.45
C LEU A 189 8.54 -2.95 -18.93
N GLN A 190 8.68 -4.24 -19.22
CA GLN A 190 8.67 -4.80 -20.58
C GLN A 190 7.27 -5.22 -21.05
N GLU A 191 6.26 -5.20 -20.18
CA GLU A 191 4.89 -5.68 -20.50
C GLU A 191 3.95 -4.58 -21.02
N GLU A 192 4.42 -3.33 -21.16
CA GLU A 192 3.65 -2.23 -21.76
C GLU A 192 4.21 -1.83 -23.14
N ILE A 193 4.21 -2.76 -24.10
CA ILE A 193 4.30 -2.46 -25.55
C ILE A 193 3.33 -3.36 -26.32
#